data_AF-A0ABD5XEW5-F1
#
_entry.id   AF-A0ABD5XEW5-F1
#
_cell.length_a   1.000
_cell.length_b   1.000
_cell.length_c   1.000
_cell.angle_alpha   90.00
_cell.angle_beta   90.00
_cell.angle_gamma   90.00
#
_symmetry.space_group_name_H-M   'P 1'
#
loop_
_entity.id
_entity.type
_entity.pdbx_description
1 polymer ?
#
loop_
_entity_poly.entity_id
_entity_poly.type
_entity_poly.pdbx_seq_one_letter_code
_entity_poly.pdbx_strand_id
1 'polypeptide(L)'
;MGILNSLPPRPLRRAEVDSLDSSDSILGNFPVYGEVEPNTCYALVLVTGSTAKSIAYTGGGWEVLDEREVSTNPEVEGIPFDQHQIVSEMQEEAAEHVSV
;
A
#
# COMPACT_ATOMS: atom_id res chain seq x y z
N MET A 1 12.59 -0.92 8.24
CA MET A 1 13.02 -1.07 6.83
C MET A 1 12.76 -2.50 6.33
N GLY A 2 11.48 -2.93 6.26
CA GLY A 2 11.14 -4.33 5.96
C GLY A 2 10.62 -4.56 4.54
N ILE A 3 9.64 -3.75 4.09
CA ILE A 3 8.93 -4.00 2.84
C ILE A 3 9.50 -3.21 1.64
N LEU A 4 9.91 -1.96 1.82
CA LEU A 4 10.43 -1.12 0.72
C LEU A 4 11.63 -1.74 0.00
N ASN A 5 12.54 -2.39 0.74
CA ASN A 5 13.73 -3.03 0.17
C ASN A 5 13.40 -4.28 -0.67
N SER A 6 12.19 -4.83 -0.51
CA SER A 6 11.73 -6.01 -1.24
C SER A 6 10.97 -5.62 -2.51
N LEU A 7 10.60 -4.34 -2.67
CA LEU A 7 9.92 -3.85 -3.85
C LEU A 7 10.91 -3.69 -5.02
N PRO A 8 10.52 -4.06 -6.25
CA PRO A 8 11.37 -3.87 -7.41
C PRO A 8 11.59 -2.37 -7.67
N PRO A 9 12.70 -1.97 -8.33
CA PRO A 9 12.97 -0.57 -8.69
C PRO A 9 12.15 -0.11 -9.90
N ARG A 10 10.84 -0.38 -9.86
CA ARG A 10 9.83 -0.01 -10.86
C ARG A 10 8.44 -0.13 -10.21
N PRO A 11 7.40 0.46 -10.83
CA PRO A 11 6.01 0.21 -10.48
C PRO A 11 5.69 -1.30 -10.47
N LEU A 12 4.81 -1.69 -9.55
CA LEU A 12 4.40 -3.08 -9.37
C LEU A 12 3.37 -3.45 -10.44
N ARG A 13 3.40 -4.70 -10.90
CA ARG A 13 2.29 -5.26 -11.68
C ARG A 13 1.21 -5.77 -10.73
N ARG A 14 -0.04 -5.79 -11.19
CA ARG A 14 -1.18 -6.35 -10.42
C ARG A 14 -0.86 -7.73 -9.80
N ALA A 15 -0.28 -8.65 -10.56
CA ALA A 15 0.10 -9.97 -10.02
C ALA A 15 1.16 -9.91 -8.90
N GLU A 16 2.04 -8.91 -8.91
CA GLU A 16 3.03 -8.71 -7.84
C GLU A 16 2.38 -8.08 -6.61
N VAL A 17 1.42 -7.17 -6.82
CA VAL A 17 0.57 -6.64 -5.74
C VAL A 17 -0.20 -7.77 -5.07
N ASP A 18 -0.88 -8.63 -5.83
CA ASP A 18 -1.66 -9.76 -5.31
C ASP A 18 -0.76 -10.74 -4.52
N SER A 19 0.53 -10.84 -4.86
CA SER A 19 1.49 -11.66 -4.12
C SER A 19 1.88 -11.08 -2.75
N LEU A 20 1.69 -9.77 -2.53
CA LEU A 20 1.92 -9.15 -1.23
C LEU A 20 0.92 -9.64 -0.18
N ASP A 21 -0.34 -9.87 -0.56
CA ASP A 21 -1.36 -10.44 0.32
C ASP A 21 -1.04 -11.86 0.80
N SER A 22 -0.14 -12.56 0.11
CA SER A 22 0.36 -13.87 0.56
C SER A 22 1.44 -13.78 1.64
N SER A 23 1.84 -12.57 2.06
CA SER A 23 2.81 -12.37 3.12
C SER A 23 2.14 -12.35 4.48
N ASP A 24 2.53 -13.27 5.37
CA ASP A 24 2.02 -13.36 6.75
C ASP A 24 2.20 -12.07 7.57
N SER A 25 3.07 -11.15 7.13
CA SER A 25 3.33 -9.87 7.80
C SER A 25 2.40 -8.75 7.35
N ILE A 26 1.66 -8.94 6.26
CA ILE A 26 0.75 -7.94 5.67
C ILE A 26 -0.67 -8.34 6.01
N LEU A 27 -1.33 -7.52 6.82
CA LEU A 27 -2.73 -7.69 7.19
C LEU A 27 -3.68 -7.07 6.16
N GLY A 28 -3.19 -6.15 5.33
CA GLY A 28 -3.98 -5.59 4.24
C GLY A 28 -3.13 -4.84 3.24
N ASN A 29 -3.56 -4.91 1.97
CA ASN A 29 -2.89 -4.35 0.81
C ASN A 29 -3.89 -3.56 -0.04
N PHE A 30 -3.62 -2.28 -0.22
CA PHE A 30 -4.55 -1.35 -0.87
C PHE A 30 -3.81 -0.61 -1.99
N PRO A 31 -3.72 -1.22 -3.18
CA PRO A 31 -2.99 -0.65 -4.31
C PRO A 31 -3.74 0.51 -4.97
N VAL A 32 -2.96 1.43 -5.54
CA VAL A 32 -3.39 2.52 -6.40
C VAL A 32 -2.80 2.27 -7.79
N TYR A 33 -3.69 1.90 -8.72
CA TYR A 33 -3.35 1.64 -10.11
C TYR A 33 -3.39 2.94 -10.92
N GLY A 34 -2.51 3.06 -11.91
CA GLY A 34 -2.53 4.20 -12.83
C GLY A 34 -3.75 4.17 -13.75
N GLU A 35 -4.25 5.34 -14.15
CA GLU A 35 -5.39 5.44 -15.05
C GLU A 35 -5.04 4.96 -16.46
N VAL A 36 -3.85 5.30 -16.94
CA VAL A 36 -3.37 4.95 -18.29
C VAL A 36 -2.91 3.48 -18.37
N GLU A 37 -2.35 2.95 -17.30
CA GLU A 37 -1.86 1.57 -17.21
C GLU A 37 -2.54 0.84 -16.04
N PRO A 38 -3.77 0.32 -16.22
CA PRO A 38 -4.61 -0.19 -15.13
C PRO A 38 -4.10 -1.47 -14.44
N ASN A 39 -3.02 -2.07 -14.97
CA ASN A 39 -2.35 -3.22 -14.38
C ASN A 39 -1.01 -2.84 -13.70
N THR A 40 -0.69 -1.55 -13.68
CA THR A 40 0.53 -0.99 -13.10
C THR A 40 0.16 -0.18 -11.87
N CYS A 41 0.69 -0.59 -10.72
CA CYS A 41 0.50 -0.01 -9.41
C CYS A 41 1.67 0.93 -9.11
N TYR A 42 1.34 2.20 -8.91
CA TYR A 42 2.30 3.28 -8.69
C TYR A 42 2.34 3.70 -7.22
N ALA A 43 1.29 3.42 -6.47
CA ALA A 43 1.21 3.67 -5.04
C ALA A 43 0.45 2.54 -4.35
N LEU A 44 0.69 2.31 -3.06
CA LEU A 44 -0.04 1.33 -2.27
C LEU A 44 -0.02 1.70 -0.79
N VAL A 45 -1.10 1.37 -0.10
CA VAL A 45 -1.14 1.40 1.36
C VAL A 45 -1.00 -0.02 1.87
N LEU A 46 0.01 -0.27 2.69
CA LEU A 46 0.27 -1.56 3.31
C LEU A 46 0.03 -1.47 4.80
N VAL A 47 -0.69 -2.44 5.35
CA VAL A 47 -0.93 -2.54 6.78
C VAL A 47 -0.22 -3.76 7.34
N THR A 48 0.67 -3.50 8.28
CA THR A 48 1.52 -4.52 8.92
C THR A 48 1.40 -4.36 10.43
N GLY A 49 0.84 -5.35 11.12
CA GLY A 49 0.46 -5.18 12.53
C GLY A 49 -0.48 -3.97 12.69
N SER A 50 -0.22 -3.10 13.66
CA SER A 50 -1.03 -1.90 13.94
C SER A 50 -0.61 -0.64 13.17
N THR A 51 0.05 -0.80 12.03
CA THR A 51 0.62 0.33 11.29
C THR A 51 0.26 0.26 9.81
N ALA A 52 -0.32 1.34 9.29
CA ALA A 52 -0.53 1.57 7.87
C ALA A 52 0.59 2.46 7.31
N LYS A 53 1.16 2.08 6.17
CA LYS A 53 2.20 2.84 5.47
C LYS A 53 1.73 3.12 4.06
N SER A 54 1.68 4.41 3.71
CA SER A 54 1.46 4.86 2.34
C SER A 54 2.79 4.90 1.61
N ILE A 55 2.88 4.22 0.47
CA ILE A 55 4.10 4.03 -0.29
C ILE A 55 3.83 4.42 -1.75
N ALA A 56 4.71 5.21 -2.35
CA ALA A 56 4.59 5.63 -3.74
C ALA A 56 5.91 5.45 -4.49
N TYR A 57 5.80 5.17 -5.79
CA TYR A 57 6.92 5.11 -6.71
C TYR A 57 7.15 6.49 -7.33
N THR A 58 8.13 7.24 -6.80
CA THR A 58 8.47 8.60 -7.22
C THR A 58 9.97 8.71 -7.46
N GLY A 59 10.40 9.58 -8.38
CA GLY A 59 11.83 9.88 -8.56
C GLY A 59 12.72 8.68 -8.94
N GLY A 60 12.14 7.56 -9.39
CA GLY A 60 12.86 6.32 -9.72
C GLY A 60 13.01 5.32 -8.57
N GLY A 61 12.29 5.50 -7.46
CA GLY A 61 12.32 4.59 -6.31
C GLY A 61 11.00 4.57 -5.52
N TRP A 62 10.89 3.59 -4.63
CA TRP A 62 9.77 3.52 -3.69
C TRP A 62 10.08 4.30 -2.42
N GLU A 63 9.17 5.19 -2.06
CA GLU A 63 9.28 6.07 -0.90
C GLU A 63 8.04 5.92 -0.02
N VAL A 64 8.23 5.97 1.30
CA VAL A 64 7.11 6.08 2.25
C VAL A 64 6.69 7.54 2.28
N LEU A 65 5.43 7.80 1.94
CA LEU A 65 4.84 9.14 1.98
C LEU A 65 4.30 9.46 3.37
N ASP A 66 3.62 8.49 3.99
CA ASP A 66 2.97 8.65 5.28
C ASP A 66 2.91 7.33 6.05
N GLU A 67 2.81 7.42 7.37
CA GLU A 67 2.68 6.30 8.28
C GLU A 67 1.70 6.65 9.40
N ARG A 68 0.64 5.86 9.52
CA ARG A 68 -0.42 6.07 10.51
C ARG A 68 -0.62 4.81 11.35
N GLU A 69 -0.90 4.99 12.64
CA GLU A 69 -1.38 3.90 13.48
C GLU A 69 -2.82 3.57 13.09
N VAL A 70 -3.09 2.27 12.95
CA VAL A 70 -4.42 1.74 12.69
C VAL A 70 -4.74 0.67 13.72
N SER A 71 -5.97 0.67 14.21
CA SER A 71 -6.42 -0.40 15.10
C SER A 71 -6.58 -1.67 14.27
N THR A 72 -5.81 -2.71 14.57
CA THR A 72 -5.97 -4.02 13.94
C THR A 72 -6.45 -5.03 14.95
N ASN A 73 -7.37 -5.90 14.55
CA ASN A 73 -7.77 -7.04 15.36
C ASN A 73 -7.04 -8.30 14.86
N PRO A 74 -6.14 -8.91 15.64
CA PRO A 74 -5.45 -10.13 15.22
C PRO A 74 -6.40 -11.34 15.02
N GLU A 75 -7.64 -11.28 15.50
CA GLU A 75 -8.65 -12.33 15.32
C GLU A 75 -9.46 -12.16 14.02
N VAL A 76 -9.34 -11.02 13.34
CA VAL A 76 -10.06 -10.73 12.09
C VAL A 76 -9.04 -10.50 10.99
N GLU A 77 -9.12 -11.30 9.94
CA GLU A 77 -8.31 -11.10 8.74
C GLU A 77 -8.70 -9.78 8.07
N GLY A 78 -7.71 -8.94 7.75
CA GLY A 78 -7.94 -7.63 7.17
C GLY A 78 -7.99 -6.48 8.19
N ILE A 79 -8.43 -5.33 7.69
CA ILE A 79 -8.53 -4.09 8.46
C ILE A 79 -9.98 -3.90 8.92
N PRO A 80 -10.21 -3.55 10.20
CA PRO A 80 -11.53 -3.19 10.71
C PRO A 80 -12.20 -2.07 9.91
N PHE A 81 -13.52 -2.15 9.74
CA PHE A 81 -14.29 -1.21 8.91
C PHE A 81 -14.13 0.26 9.33
N ASP A 82 -14.00 0.52 10.64
CA ASP A 82 -13.77 1.86 11.20
C ASP A 82 -12.42 2.47 10.78
N GLN A 83 -11.47 1.65 10.35
CA GLN A 83 -10.17 2.09 9.86
C GLN A 83 -10.12 2.21 8.32
N HIS A 84 -11.17 1.78 7.60
CA HIS A 84 -11.22 1.89 6.14
C HIS A 84 -11.14 3.35 5.70
N GLN A 85 -11.71 4.27 6.45
CA GLN A 85 -11.61 5.70 6.15
C GLN A 85 -10.14 6.18 6.14
N ILE A 86 -9.35 5.80 7.14
CA ILE A 86 -7.94 6.18 7.25
C ILE A 86 -7.16 5.64 6.05
N VAL A 87 -7.39 4.38 5.69
CA VAL A 87 -6.72 3.74 4.55
C VAL A 87 -7.11 4.39 3.23
N SER A 88 -8.40 4.69 3.02
CA SER A 88 -8.88 5.38 1.83
C SER A 88 -8.27 6.78 1.70
N GLU A 89 -8.23 7.57 2.79
CA GLU A 89 -7.59 8.88 2.79
C GLU A 89 -6.10 8.77 2.39
N MET A 90 -5.37 7.80 2.96
CA MET A 90 -3.98 7.55 2.60
C MET A 90 -3.80 7.11 1.13
N GLN A 91 -4.75 6.36 0.56
CA GLN A 91 -4.73 6.00 -0.86
C GLN A 91 -4.95 7.21 -1.77
N GLU A 92 -5.90 8.09 -1.42
CA GLU A 92 -6.16 9.32 -2.16
C GLU A 92 -4.93 10.24 -2.14
N GLU A 93 -4.33 10.47 -0.97
CA GLU A 93 -3.09 11.23 -0.83
C GLU A 93 -1.93 10.62 -1.63
N ALA A 94 -1.82 9.28 -1.65
CA ALA A 94 -0.80 8.59 -2.43
C ALA A 94 -1.03 8.74 -3.95
N ALA A 95 -2.29 8.68 -4.39
CA ALA A 95 -2.67 8.86 -5.79
C ALA A 95 -2.28 10.25 -6.31
N GLU A 96 -2.48 11.30 -5.51
CA GLU A 96 -2.07 12.67 -5.86
C GLU A 96 -0.55 12.79 -6.08
N HIS A 97 0.25 12.00 -5.35
CA HIS A 97 1.71 12.03 -5.45
C HIS A 97 2.26 11.36 -6.71
N VAL A 98 1.54 10.41 -7.30
CA VAL A 98 2.06 9.62 -8.44
C VAL A 98 1.68 10.19 -9.81
N SER A 99 0.83 11.22 -9.89
CA SER A 99 0.47 11.93 -11.14
C SER A 99 0.30 10.98 -12.35
N VAL A 100 -0.54 9.95 -12.20
CA VAL A 100 -0.82 8.92 -13.23
C VAL A 100 -2.14 9.10 -13.91
#